data_AF-A0A7J9JZH6-F1
#
_entry.id   AF-A0A7J9JZH6-F1
#
_cell.length_a   1.000
_cell.length_b   1.000
_cell.length_c   1.000
_cell.angle_alpha   90.00
_cell.angle_beta   90.00
_cell.angle_gamma   90.00
#
_symmetry.space_group_name_H-M   'P 1'
#
loop_
_entity.id
_entity.type
_entity.pdbx_description
1 polymer ?
#
loop_
_entity_poly.entity_id
_entity_poly.type
_entity_poly.pdbx_seq_one_letter_code
_entity_poly.pdbx_strand_id
1 'polypeptide(L)'
;MSLTIPTNLSKSLLKPKINSQLTPKVSRSLVVCSTDKTSLPPSSASPLQAFSAALALSSILLSAPQPAVADIAGLTPCKESKQFAKREKQQIKKLESSLKLYAPDSAPALAIKATIEKTKRRHWGEFITPGLLFLYIAGWIGWVGRSYLIAISDDKKPAMKEIIIDVPLATGLIFRGFIWPVAAYRELINGDLVVKDV
;
A
#
# COMPACT_ATOMS: atom_id res chain seq x y z
N MET A 1 -59.57 0.29 -20.49
CA MET A 1 -60.39 1.25 -19.73
C MET A 1 -59.46 2.34 -19.22
N SER A 2 -59.45 3.48 -19.91
CA SER A 2 -58.65 4.66 -19.58
C SER A 2 -59.33 5.46 -18.49
N LEU A 3 -58.61 5.85 -17.43
CA LEU A 3 -59.02 6.97 -16.59
C LEU A 3 -57.81 7.82 -16.18
N THR A 4 -58.02 9.09 -16.48
CA THR A 4 -57.18 10.28 -16.47
C THR A 4 -57.24 11.03 -15.12
N ILE A 5 -56.08 11.52 -14.65
CA ILE A 5 -55.76 12.86 -14.05
C ILE A 5 -56.50 13.23 -12.72
N PRO A 6 -55.86 13.89 -11.72
CA PRO A 6 -55.73 15.36 -11.78
C PRO A 6 -54.35 15.92 -11.38
N THR A 7 -53.86 16.81 -12.23
CA THR A 7 -52.95 17.92 -11.93
C THR A 7 -53.78 19.12 -11.48
N ASN A 8 -53.58 19.57 -10.24
CA ASN A 8 -53.93 20.89 -9.69
C ASN A 8 -52.66 21.32 -8.95
N LEU A 9 -52.11 22.52 -9.03
CA LEU A 9 -52.73 23.83 -8.89
C LEU A 9 -51.62 24.86 -9.23
N SER A 10 -51.62 25.43 -10.44
CA SER A 10 -51.89 26.84 -10.72
C SER A 10 -51.28 27.92 -9.77
N LYS A 11 -50.41 28.73 -10.41
CA LYS A 11 -50.22 30.20 -10.28
C LYS A 11 -49.09 30.77 -9.40
N SER A 12 -48.09 31.25 -10.14
CA SER A 12 -47.18 32.37 -9.87
C SER A 12 -47.95 33.69 -9.64
N LEU A 13 -47.49 34.54 -8.70
CA LEU A 13 -47.26 35.98 -8.90
C LEU A 13 -46.86 36.70 -7.59
N LEU A 14 -45.93 37.65 -7.74
CA LEU A 14 -45.55 38.78 -6.87
C LEU A 14 -44.26 38.65 -6.00
N LYS A 15 -43.25 39.43 -6.45
CA LYS A 15 -42.00 39.85 -5.77
C LYS A 15 -42.30 41.04 -4.79
N PRO A 16 -41.29 41.79 -4.31
CA PRO A 16 -40.43 41.56 -3.15
C PRO A 16 -40.64 42.65 -2.06
N LYS A 17 -40.19 42.42 -0.81
CA LYS A 17 -40.01 43.52 0.15
C LYS A 17 -38.61 43.47 0.75
N ILE A 18 -37.81 44.43 0.32
CA ILE A 18 -36.52 44.82 0.88
C ILE A 18 -36.80 45.48 2.23
N ASN A 19 -36.18 44.99 3.31
CA ASN A 19 -35.86 45.84 4.45
C ASN A 19 -34.44 45.52 4.92
N SER A 20 -33.64 46.58 4.94
CA SER A 20 -32.23 46.60 5.29
C SER A 20 -32.10 47.02 6.75
N GLN A 21 -31.43 46.21 7.56
CA GLN A 21 -30.70 46.74 8.71
C GLN A 21 -29.44 45.92 8.96
N LEU A 22 -28.30 46.58 8.69
CA LEU A 22 -26.96 46.17 9.08
C LEU A 22 -26.81 46.23 10.60
N THR A 23 -26.19 45.21 11.21
CA THR A 23 -25.09 45.39 12.17
C THR A 23 -24.21 44.12 12.19
N PRO A 24 -22.88 44.22 12.37
CA PRO A 24 -21.96 43.10 12.25
C PRO A 24 -21.66 42.49 13.63
N LYS A 25 -21.73 41.16 13.76
CA LYS A 25 -21.04 40.45 14.85
C LYS A 25 -20.31 39.24 14.29
N VAL A 26 -19.04 39.48 14.02
CA VAL A 26 -18.02 38.48 13.73
C VAL A 26 -17.81 37.64 14.99
N SER A 27 -18.10 36.34 14.91
CA SER A 27 -17.45 35.34 15.75
C SER A 27 -16.89 34.28 14.83
N ARG A 28 -15.67 34.53 14.35
CA ARG A 28 -14.85 33.50 13.72
C ARG A 28 -14.24 32.71 14.86
N SER A 29 -14.69 31.48 15.07
CA SER A 29 -13.89 30.49 15.79
C SER A 29 -12.67 30.19 14.91
N LEU A 30 -11.55 30.86 15.21
CA LEU A 30 -10.25 30.50 14.66
C LEU A 30 -9.79 29.26 15.42
N VAL A 31 -9.94 28.10 14.79
CA VAL A 31 -9.19 26.90 15.17
C VAL A 31 -7.74 27.18 14.79
N VAL A 32 -6.92 27.45 15.80
CA VAL A 32 -5.47 27.56 15.70
C VAL A 32 -4.91 26.14 15.69
N CYS A 33 -4.31 25.71 14.57
CA CYS A 33 -3.40 24.58 14.58
C CYS A 33 -2.01 25.10 14.94
N SER A 34 -1.60 24.95 16.20
CA SER A 34 -0.18 25.04 16.56
C SER A 34 0.54 23.80 16.05
N THR A 35 1.46 23.98 15.10
CA THR A 35 2.49 23.01 14.80
C THR A 35 3.64 23.21 15.78
N ASP A 36 3.72 22.38 16.82
CA ASP A 36 4.95 22.29 17.61
C ASP A 36 6.01 21.57 16.79
N LYS A 37 6.98 22.35 16.31
CA LYS A 37 8.29 21.84 15.93
C LYS A 37 9.13 21.76 17.20
N THR A 38 9.16 20.60 17.84
CA THR A 38 10.21 20.32 18.83
C THR A 38 11.48 19.94 18.09
N SER A 39 12.31 20.94 17.79
CA SER A 39 13.74 20.76 17.53
C SER A 39 14.48 20.81 18.86
N LEU A 40 15.17 19.73 19.23
CA LEU A 40 16.15 19.71 20.33
C LEU A 40 17.55 19.53 19.73
N PRO A 41 18.54 20.28 20.23
CA PRO A 41 19.89 19.72 20.43
C PRO A 41 20.51 20.20 21.76
N PRO A 42 21.76 19.84 22.12
CA PRO A 42 22.23 18.51 22.48
C PRO A 42 23.01 18.53 23.83
N SER A 43 22.99 17.45 24.63
CA SER A 43 24.06 17.22 25.62
C SER A 43 24.04 15.80 26.20
N SER A 44 25.05 15.01 25.80
CA SER A 44 25.85 14.07 26.61
C SER A 44 25.19 13.30 27.77
N ALA A 45 25.03 11.98 27.64
CA ALA A 45 25.58 10.96 28.56
C ALA A 45 25.04 9.53 28.27
N SER A 46 25.98 8.56 28.19
CA SER A 46 25.89 7.14 28.58
C SER A 46 24.98 6.13 27.83
N PRO A 47 25.51 4.94 27.44
CA PRO A 47 24.80 3.91 26.65
C PRO A 47 23.79 3.05 27.44
N LEU A 48 23.71 3.19 28.77
CA LEU A 48 22.83 2.36 29.61
C LEU A 48 21.37 2.83 29.62
N GLN A 49 21.08 4.10 29.34
CA GLN A 49 19.69 4.59 29.22
C GLN A 49 19.02 4.23 27.89
N ALA A 50 19.81 3.90 26.86
CA ALA A 50 19.30 3.53 25.55
C ALA A 50 18.55 2.17 25.56
N PHE A 51 18.95 1.24 26.43
CA PHE A 51 18.31 -0.08 26.54
C PHE A 51 16.99 -0.04 27.33
N SER A 52 16.89 0.77 28.38
CA SER A 52 15.61 0.97 29.09
C SER A 52 14.58 1.72 28.25
N ALA A 53 15.01 2.71 27.46
CA ALA A 53 14.12 3.41 26.53
C ALA A 53 13.67 2.48 25.39
N ALA A 54 14.56 1.62 24.87
CA ALA A 54 14.21 0.66 23.81
C ALA A 54 13.21 -0.42 24.27
N LEU A 55 13.36 -0.95 25.50
CA LEU A 55 12.41 -1.92 26.05
C LEU A 55 11.05 -1.27 26.36
N ALA A 56 11.02 -0.05 26.88
CA ALA A 56 9.77 0.69 27.11
C ALA A 56 9.05 1.06 25.80
N LEU A 57 9.80 1.38 24.74
CA LEU A 57 9.24 1.65 23.40
C LEU A 57 8.71 0.38 22.73
N SER A 58 9.30 -0.79 22.99
CA SER A 58 8.82 -2.08 22.45
C SER A 58 7.46 -2.50 23.02
N SER A 59 7.18 -2.18 24.29
CA SER A 59 5.90 -2.47 24.94
C SER A 59 4.74 -1.59 24.43
N ILE A 60 5.03 -0.41 23.87
CA ILE A 60 4.03 0.51 23.30
C ILE A 60 3.63 0.08 21.87
N LEU A 61 4.52 -0.60 21.14
CA LEU A 61 4.23 -1.11 19.79
C LEU A 61 3.37 -2.38 19.77
N LEU A 62 3.28 -3.13 20.88
CA LEU A 62 2.40 -4.30 20.98
C LEU A 62 0.94 -3.95 21.34
N SER A 63 0.67 -2.70 21.72
CA SER A 63 -0.69 -2.18 21.97
C SER A 63 -1.19 -1.26 20.85
N ALA A 64 -0.48 -1.20 19.71
CA ALA A 64 -1.02 -0.59 18.51
C ALA A 64 -2.20 -1.45 18.03
N PRO A 65 -3.43 -0.92 17.97
CA PRO A 65 -4.56 -1.67 17.46
C PRO A 65 -4.24 -2.12 16.04
N GLN A 66 -4.24 -3.43 15.82
CA GLN A 66 -4.32 -3.97 14.47
C GLN A 66 -5.47 -3.25 13.74
N PRO A 67 -5.32 -2.93 12.44
CA PRO A 67 -6.42 -2.32 11.69
C PRO A 67 -7.61 -3.27 11.77
N ALA A 68 -8.55 -2.93 12.66
CA ALA A 68 -9.81 -3.60 12.76
C ALA A 68 -10.50 -3.37 11.41
N VAL A 69 -10.59 -4.44 10.63
CA VAL A 69 -11.56 -4.53 9.54
C VAL A 69 -12.93 -4.46 10.19
N ALA A 70 -13.42 -3.23 10.28
CA ALA A 70 -14.71 -2.92 10.83
C ALA A 70 -15.77 -3.32 9.79
N ASP A 71 -16.26 -4.56 9.85
CA ASP A 71 -17.61 -4.92 9.38
C ASP A 71 -18.66 -4.34 10.35
N ILE A 72 -18.57 -3.03 10.59
CA ILE A 72 -19.50 -2.29 11.44
C ILE A 72 -20.63 -1.83 10.50
N ALA A 73 -21.76 -2.52 10.59
CA ALA A 73 -23.02 -2.31 9.85
C ALA A 73 -23.21 -3.03 8.50
N GLY A 74 -22.55 -4.16 8.24
CA GLY A 74 -22.80 -4.97 7.02
C GLY A 74 -22.46 -4.25 5.71
N LEU A 75 -21.81 -3.08 5.79
CA LEU A 75 -21.17 -2.42 4.68
C LEU A 75 -19.83 -3.09 4.46
N THR A 76 -19.83 -4.14 3.64
CA THR A 76 -18.59 -4.77 3.19
C THR A 76 -17.66 -3.70 2.59
N PRO A 77 -16.37 -3.66 2.96
CA PRO A 77 -15.41 -2.74 2.39
C PRO A 77 -15.47 -2.73 0.86
N CYS A 78 -15.28 -1.54 0.25
CA CYS A 78 -15.42 -1.37 -1.21
C CYS A 78 -14.56 -2.35 -2.02
N LYS A 79 -13.43 -2.77 -1.45
CA LYS A 79 -12.50 -3.76 -1.99
C LYS A 79 -13.13 -5.14 -2.22
N GLU A 80 -13.96 -5.61 -1.29
CA GLU A 80 -14.52 -6.98 -1.30
C GLU A 80 -15.90 -7.04 -1.97
N SER A 81 -16.51 -5.89 -2.25
CA SER A 81 -17.86 -5.84 -2.83
C SER A 81 -17.86 -6.13 -4.34
N LYS A 82 -18.47 -7.25 -4.74
CA LYS A 82 -18.64 -7.63 -6.15
C LYS A 82 -19.43 -6.58 -6.96
N GLN A 83 -20.24 -5.74 -6.31
CA GLN A 83 -21.00 -4.66 -6.95
C GLN A 83 -20.15 -3.44 -7.29
N PHE A 84 -19.11 -3.12 -6.49
CA PHE A 84 -18.21 -2.01 -6.77
C PHE A 84 -17.22 -2.34 -7.90
N ALA A 85 -16.65 -3.55 -7.90
CA ALA A 85 -15.80 -4.04 -8.99
C ALA A 85 -16.51 -4.04 -10.36
N LYS A 86 -17.84 -4.30 -10.38
CA LYS A 86 -18.65 -4.19 -11.60
C LYS A 86 -18.77 -2.74 -12.09
N ARG A 87 -19.06 -1.80 -11.20
CA ARG A 87 -19.18 -0.37 -11.54
C ARG A 87 -17.84 0.23 -11.97
N GLU A 88 -16.75 -0.13 -11.31
CA GLU A 88 -15.40 0.29 -11.69
C GLU A 88 -15.02 -0.21 -13.09
N LYS A 89 -15.24 -1.50 -13.39
CA LYS A 89 -14.97 -2.05 -14.74
C LYS A 89 -15.85 -1.41 -15.81
N GLN A 90 -17.10 -1.08 -15.51
CA GLN A 90 -17.97 -0.35 -16.44
C GLN A 90 -17.48 1.08 -16.70
N GLN A 91 -17.03 1.79 -15.67
CA GLN A 91 -16.43 3.12 -15.80
C GLN A 91 -15.14 3.05 -16.63
N ILE A 92 -14.22 2.14 -16.30
CA ILE A 92 -12.96 1.97 -17.04
C ILE A 92 -13.23 1.66 -18.52
N LYS A 93 -14.14 0.72 -18.82
CA LYS A 93 -14.52 0.41 -20.22
C LYS A 93 -15.06 1.61 -20.98
N LYS A 94 -15.85 2.47 -20.31
CA LYS A 94 -16.38 3.71 -20.89
C LYS A 94 -15.28 4.75 -21.15
N LEU A 95 -14.32 4.87 -20.24
CA LEU A 95 -13.15 5.73 -20.45
C LEU A 95 -12.23 5.17 -21.55
N GLU A 96 -12.04 3.86 -21.65
CA GLU A 96 -11.25 3.21 -22.71
C GLU A 96 -11.91 3.31 -24.08
N SER A 97 -13.23 3.15 -24.18
CA SER A 97 -13.96 3.35 -25.43
C SER A 97 -13.91 4.81 -25.88
N SER A 98 -13.93 5.75 -24.94
CA SER A 98 -13.75 7.18 -25.21
C SER A 98 -12.31 7.50 -25.58
N LEU A 99 -11.31 6.84 -24.98
CA LEU A 99 -9.90 7.03 -25.29
C LEU A 99 -9.56 6.63 -26.73
N LYS A 100 -10.22 5.62 -27.29
CA LYS A 100 -10.03 5.22 -28.70
C LYS A 100 -10.44 6.30 -29.71
N LEU A 101 -11.29 7.26 -29.32
CA LEU A 101 -11.69 8.39 -30.17
C LEU A 101 -10.67 9.54 -30.18
N TYR A 102 -9.75 9.60 -29.19
CA TYR A 102 -8.79 10.68 -29.06
C TYR A 102 -7.37 10.22 -29.38
N ALA A 103 -6.57 11.08 -30.02
CA ALA A 103 -5.16 10.80 -30.26
C ALA A 103 -4.39 10.68 -28.92
N PRO A 104 -3.46 9.71 -28.80
CA PRO A 104 -2.83 9.32 -27.53
C PRO A 104 -1.99 10.40 -26.84
N ASP A 105 -1.70 11.49 -27.57
CA ASP A 105 -0.80 12.58 -27.17
C ASP A 105 -1.56 13.89 -26.90
N SER A 106 -2.88 13.87 -27.05
CA SER A 106 -3.74 15.01 -26.76
C SER A 106 -3.92 15.19 -25.24
N ALA A 107 -4.00 16.44 -24.77
CA ALA A 107 -4.26 16.80 -23.37
C ALA A 107 -5.41 15.99 -22.70
N PRO A 108 -6.57 15.72 -23.36
CA PRO A 108 -7.61 14.89 -22.76
C PRO A 108 -7.24 13.40 -22.62
N ALA A 109 -6.44 12.84 -23.54
CA ALA A 109 -6.01 11.45 -23.45
C ALA A 109 -5.07 11.22 -22.26
N LEU A 110 -4.19 12.19 -21.97
CA LEU A 110 -3.30 12.14 -20.81
C LEU A 110 -4.08 12.24 -19.48
N ALA A 111 -5.11 13.09 -19.41
CA ALA A 111 -5.98 13.19 -18.25
C ALA A 111 -6.82 11.91 -18.02
N ILE A 112 -7.29 11.28 -19.08
CA ILE A 112 -8.03 10.01 -19.02
C ILE A 112 -7.11 8.87 -18.57
N LYS A 113 -5.89 8.77 -19.12
CA LYS A 113 -4.87 7.79 -18.69
C LYS A 113 -4.51 7.99 -17.21
N ALA A 114 -4.28 9.22 -16.77
CA ALA A 114 -4.02 9.54 -15.36
C ALA A 114 -5.19 9.14 -14.43
N THR A 115 -6.44 9.25 -14.90
CA THR A 115 -7.64 8.82 -14.15
C THR A 115 -7.72 7.30 -14.06
N ILE A 116 -7.43 6.58 -15.15
CA ILE A 116 -7.35 5.12 -15.18
C ILE A 116 -6.23 4.64 -14.24
N GLU A 117 -5.05 5.25 -14.31
CA GLU A 117 -3.91 4.91 -13.45
C GLU A 117 -4.19 5.19 -11.98
N LYS A 118 -4.81 6.32 -11.65
CA LYS A 118 -5.22 6.64 -10.26
C LYS A 118 -6.21 5.62 -9.72
N THR A 119 -7.13 5.15 -10.57
CA THR A 119 -8.13 4.12 -10.22
C THR A 119 -7.46 2.77 -9.97
N LYS A 120 -6.54 2.37 -10.87
CA LYS A 120 -5.67 1.19 -10.69
C LYS A 120 -4.86 1.28 -9.39
N ARG A 121 -4.14 2.39 -9.16
CA ARG A 121 -3.19 2.54 -8.06
C ARG A 121 -3.81 2.36 -6.67
N ARG A 122 -5.10 2.68 -6.48
CA ARG A 122 -5.78 2.48 -5.18
C ARG A 122 -5.85 1.01 -4.74
N HIS A 123 -5.96 0.09 -5.69
CA HIS A 123 -6.02 -1.35 -5.40
C HIS A 123 -4.65 -2.05 -5.53
N TRP A 124 -3.69 -1.40 -6.20
CA TRP A 124 -2.36 -1.98 -6.40
C TRP A 124 -1.54 -2.01 -5.11
N GLY A 125 -1.60 -0.94 -4.31
CA GLY A 125 -0.86 -0.86 -3.05
C GLY A 125 -1.27 -1.92 -2.02
N GLU A 126 -2.49 -2.44 -2.09
CA GLU A 126 -2.99 -3.39 -1.11
C GLU A 126 -2.66 -4.85 -1.41
N PHE A 127 -2.35 -5.19 -2.67
CA PHE A 127 -1.96 -6.55 -3.05
C PHE A 127 -0.48 -6.64 -3.45
N ILE A 128 0.04 -5.64 -4.17
CA ILE A 128 1.43 -5.65 -4.65
C ILE A 128 2.41 -5.39 -3.52
N THR A 129 2.10 -4.50 -2.57
CA THR A 129 2.98 -4.24 -1.42
C THR A 129 3.15 -5.50 -0.54
N PRO A 130 2.09 -6.17 -0.06
CA PRO A 130 2.27 -7.42 0.68
C PRO A 130 2.78 -8.57 -0.20
N GLY A 131 2.43 -8.61 -1.49
CA GLY A 131 2.90 -9.63 -2.43
C GLY A 131 4.41 -9.55 -2.72
N LEU A 132 4.94 -8.35 -2.97
CA LEU A 132 6.37 -8.13 -3.14
C LEU A 132 7.13 -8.39 -1.84
N LEU A 133 6.58 -7.99 -0.70
CA LEU A 133 7.16 -8.30 0.61
C LEU A 133 7.25 -9.81 0.83
N PHE A 134 6.18 -10.55 0.53
CA PHE A 134 6.14 -12.00 0.61
C PHE A 134 7.18 -12.64 -0.31
N LEU A 135 7.21 -12.27 -1.60
CA LEU A 135 8.18 -12.81 -2.56
C LEU A 135 9.62 -12.49 -2.17
N TYR A 136 9.87 -11.31 -1.63
CA TYR A 136 11.20 -10.93 -1.18
C TYR A 136 11.68 -11.78 0.00
N ILE A 137 10.82 -12.01 0.99
CA ILE A 137 11.16 -12.85 2.16
C ILE A 137 11.29 -14.31 1.73
N ALA A 138 10.35 -14.84 0.94
CA ALA A 138 10.39 -16.22 0.47
C ALA A 138 11.63 -16.50 -0.39
N GLY A 139 11.95 -15.59 -1.30
CA GLY A 139 13.15 -15.70 -2.13
C GLY A 139 14.44 -15.54 -1.33
N TRP A 140 14.47 -14.70 -0.28
CA TRP A 140 15.60 -14.62 0.64
C TRP A 140 15.84 -15.97 1.33
N ILE A 141 14.81 -16.55 1.95
CA ILE A 141 14.93 -17.85 2.64
C ILE A 141 15.39 -18.94 1.66
N GLY A 142 14.79 -19.02 0.47
CA GLY A 142 15.19 -19.97 -0.55
C GLY A 142 16.63 -19.79 -1.03
N TRP A 143 17.07 -18.54 -1.21
CA TRP A 143 18.43 -18.23 -1.66
C TRP A 143 19.48 -18.59 -0.62
N VAL A 144 19.23 -18.26 0.66
CA VAL A 144 20.13 -18.60 1.77
C VAL A 144 20.23 -20.11 1.93
N GLY A 145 19.10 -20.82 1.87
CA GLY A 145 19.07 -22.29 1.93
C GLY A 145 19.87 -22.93 0.80
N ARG A 146 19.65 -22.50 -0.45
CA ARG A 146 20.43 -22.97 -1.62
C ARG A 146 21.92 -22.68 -1.45
N SER A 147 22.27 -21.45 -1.06
CA SER A 147 23.68 -21.05 -0.88
C SER A 147 24.38 -21.83 0.23
N TYR A 148 23.66 -22.18 1.30
CA TYR A 148 24.19 -22.99 2.41
C TYR A 148 24.47 -24.42 1.95
N LEU A 149 23.52 -25.07 1.26
CA LEU A 149 23.72 -26.43 0.76
C LEU A 149 24.89 -26.54 -0.23
N ILE A 150 25.06 -25.55 -1.12
CA ILE A 150 26.20 -25.49 -2.06
C ILE A 150 27.53 -25.31 -1.31
N ALA A 151 27.57 -24.47 -0.27
CA ALA A 151 28.81 -24.25 0.50
C ALA A 151 29.24 -25.50 1.30
N ILE A 152 28.29 -26.32 1.72
CA ILE A 152 28.56 -27.54 2.50
C ILE A 152 28.92 -28.72 1.60
N SER A 153 28.48 -28.75 0.33
CA SER A 153 28.76 -29.88 -0.57
C SER A 153 30.24 -30.11 -0.83
N ASP A 154 31.08 -29.09 -0.62
CA ASP A 154 32.53 -29.17 -0.78
C ASP A 154 33.26 -29.79 0.43
N ASP A 155 32.57 -29.95 1.58
CA ASP A 155 33.15 -30.55 2.78
C ASP A 155 33.20 -32.09 2.70
N LYS A 156 34.16 -32.71 3.43
CA LYS A 156 34.36 -34.18 3.40
C LYS A 156 33.16 -35.01 3.90
N LYS A 157 32.26 -34.40 4.68
CA LYS A 157 31.08 -35.07 5.28
C LYS A 157 29.89 -34.10 5.36
N PRO A 158 29.23 -33.78 4.24
CA PRO A 158 28.19 -32.75 4.17
C PRO A 158 26.97 -33.06 5.05
N ALA A 159 26.59 -34.34 5.15
CA ALA A 159 25.45 -34.80 5.95
C ALA A 159 25.55 -34.46 7.45
N MET A 160 26.77 -34.31 8.00
CA MET A 160 26.93 -33.90 9.41
C MET A 160 26.65 -32.41 9.61
N LYS A 161 26.92 -31.56 8.62
CA LYS A 161 26.65 -30.11 8.66
C LYS A 161 25.22 -29.73 8.29
N GLU A 162 24.45 -30.68 7.76
CA GLU A 162 23.00 -30.56 7.58
C GLU A 162 22.25 -30.80 8.90
N ILE A 163 22.66 -31.80 9.69
CA ILE A 163 22.05 -32.11 10.99
C ILE A 163 22.52 -31.13 12.06
N ILE A 164 23.83 -30.87 12.11
CA ILE A 164 24.45 -29.88 13.00
C ILE A 164 24.79 -28.67 12.15
N ILE A 165 23.88 -27.71 12.12
CA ILE A 165 24.04 -26.50 11.31
C ILE A 165 25.28 -25.72 11.76
N ASP A 166 26.11 -25.36 10.79
CA ASP A 166 27.25 -24.48 10.96
C ASP A 166 26.76 -23.03 11.09
N VAL A 167 26.37 -22.67 12.33
CA VAL A 167 25.81 -21.36 12.70
C VAL A 167 26.64 -20.16 12.21
N PRO A 168 27.99 -20.13 12.35
CA PRO A 168 28.77 -18.98 11.88
C PRO A 168 28.77 -18.85 10.35
N LEU A 169 28.78 -19.95 9.61
CA LEU A 169 28.70 -19.93 8.14
C LEU A 169 27.30 -19.49 7.68
N ALA A 170 26.25 -20.06 8.28
CA ALA A 170 24.86 -19.72 7.98
C ALA A 170 24.58 -18.22 8.22
N THR A 171 25.09 -17.66 9.32
CA THR A 171 24.94 -16.23 9.64
C THR A 171 25.57 -15.34 8.56
N GLY A 172 26.75 -15.70 8.06
CA GLY A 172 27.40 -14.99 6.95
C GLY A 172 26.58 -15.02 5.64
N LEU A 173 25.95 -16.15 5.33
CA LEU A 173 25.10 -16.29 4.14
C LEU A 173 23.75 -15.57 4.28
N ILE A 174 23.18 -15.51 5.48
CA ILE A 174 21.94 -14.75 5.75
C ILE A 174 22.11 -13.29 5.35
N PHE A 175 23.23 -12.65 5.71
CA PHE A 175 23.51 -11.26 5.34
C PHE A 175 23.70 -11.07 3.82
N ARG A 176 24.29 -12.05 3.13
CA ARG A 176 24.38 -12.03 1.65
C ARG A 176 23.02 -12.18 0.96
N GLY A 177 22.09 -12.90 1.60
CA GLY A 177 20.73 -13.10 1.10
C GLY A 177 19.90 -11.82 0.95
N PHE A 178 20.31 -10.69 1.53
CA PHE A 178 19.60 -9.41 1.34
C PHE A 178 19.68 -8.90 -0.12
N ILE A 179 20.74 -9.23 -0.85
CA ILE A 179 20.92 -8.83 -2.26
C ILE A 179 20.48 -9.96 -3.22
N TRP A 180 19.73 -10.95 -2.71
CA TRP A 180 19.34 -12.13 -3.49
C TRP A 180 18.67 -11.82 -4.84
N PRO A 181 17.78 -10.81 -5.01
CA PRO A 181 17.08 -10.65 -6.29
C PRO A 181 18.04 -10.31 -7.44
N VAL A 182 19.08 -9.54 -7.13
CA VAL A 182 20.11 -9.16 -8.12
C VAL A 182 21.04 -10.34 -8.38
N ALA A 183 21.49 -11.02 -7.31
CA ALA A 183 22.38 -12.17 -7.43
C ALA A 183 21.73 -13.31 -8.23
N ALA A 184 20.50 -13.67 -7.87
CA ALA A 184 19.71 -14.68 -8.57
C ALA A 184 19.47 -14.33 -10.03
N TYR A 185 19.17 -13.06 -10.32
CA TYR A 185 18.96 -12.62 -11.70
C TYR A 185 20.25 -12.71 -12.54
N ARG A 186 21.41 -12.36 -11.97
CA ARG A 186 22.69 -12.54 -12.65
C ARG A 186 23.03 -14.01 -12.88
N GLU A 187 22.82 -14.85 -11.88
CA GLU A 187 23.10 -16.29 -11.95
C GLU A 187 22.16 -17.03 -12.91
N LEU A 188 20.91 -16.56 -13.04
CA LEU A 188 19.96 -17.01 -14.05
C LEU A 188 20.42 -16.68 -15.47
N ILE A 189 20.91 -15.45 -15.72
CA ILE A 189 21.43 -15.05 -17.03
C ILE A 189 22.73 -15.80 -17.38
N ASN A 190 23.56 -16.05 -16.38
CA ASN A 190 24.82 -16.79 -16.55
C ASN A 190 24.61 -18.30 -16.75
N GLY A 191 23.40 -18.81 -16.47
CA GLY A 191 23.06 -20.23 -16.65
C GLY A 191 23.63 -21.17 -15.57
N ASP A 192 24.03 -20.64 -14.41
CA ASP A 192 24.56 -21.41 -13.27
C ASP A 192 23.45 -21.78 -12.26
N LEU A 193 22.23 -21.23 -12.46
CA LEU A 193 21.09 -21.50 -11.59
C LEU A 193 20.46 -22.88 -11.80
N VAL A 194 20.61 -23.45 -13.00
CA VAL A 194 19.94 -24.68 -13.43
C VAL A 194 21.01 -25.66 -13.95
N VAL A 195 20.92 -26.92 -13.51
CA VAL A 195 21.77 -27.99 -14.06
C VAL A 195 21.35 -28.23 -15.51
N LYS A 196 22.31 -28.33 -16.43
CA LYS A 196 22.02 -28.68 -17.82
C LYS A 196 21.61 -30.15 -17.86
N ASP A 197 20.36 -30.41 -18.21
CA ASP A 197 19.90 -31.77 -18.49
C ASP A 197 20.64 -32.28 -19.74
N VAL A 198 21.26 -33.45 -19.59
CA VAL A 198 22.03 -34.17 -20.63
C VAL A 198 21.12 -34.54 -21.80
#